data_AF-U5VZP0-F1
#
_entry.id   AF-U5VZP0-F1
#
_cell.length_a   1.000
_cell.length_b   1.000
_cell.length_c   1.000
_cell.angle_alpha   90.00
_cell.angle_beta   90.00
_cell.angle_gamma   90.00
#
_symmetry.space_group_name_H-M   'P 1'
#
loop_
_entity.id
_entity.type
_entity.pdbx_description
1 polymer ?
#
loop_
_entity_poly.entity_id
_entity_poly.type
_entity_poly.pdbx_seq_one_letter_code
_entity_poly.pdbx_strand_id
1 'polypeptide(L)'
;MRDPAVELRRVVGKFALLLAFVYVLALVAGVTALFKGTSMAVLGLVILLLPAAAFGVSVRDAVRLHRTSDPARMKVLWPRCALWAGVGSGLLIVAVVVVDRVRP
;
A
#
# COMPACT_ATOMS: atom_id res chain seq x y z
N MET A 1 29.80 12.98 3.20
CA MET A 1 28.71 13.18 2.23
C MET A 1 27.76 11.99 2.37
N ARG A 2 26.46 12.21 2.63
CA ARG A 2 25.49 11.10 2.64
C ARG A 2 25.40 10.56 1.22
N ASP A 3 25.56 9.25 1.06
CA ASP A 3 25.50 8.59 -0.24
C ASP A 3 24.10 8.82 -0.86
N PRO A 4 23.98 9.53 -1.99
CA PRO A 4 22.68 9.89 -2.58
C PRO A 4 21.82 8.67 -2.89
N ALA A 5 22.44 7.50 -3.14
CA ALA A 5 21.73 6.25 -3.35
C ALA A 5 21.01 5.75 -2.08
N VAL A 6 21.52 6.05 -0.89
CA VAL A 6 20.90 5.68 0.40
C VAL A 6 19.70 6.59 0.68
N GLU A 7 19.83 7.88 0.38
CA GLU A 7 18.76 8.87 0.52
C GLU A 7 17.56 8.50 -0.37
N LEU A 8 17.81 8.20 -1.66
CA LEU A 8 16.79 7.82 -2.62
C LEU A 8 16.03 6.56 -2.18
N ARG A 9 16.73 5.54 -1.68
CA ARG A 9 16.10 4.31 -1.18
C ARG A 9 15.17 4.59 -0.01
N ARG A 10 15.57 5.47 0.92
CA ARG A 10 14.72 5.87 2.05
C ARG A 10 13.49 6.63 1.59
N VAL A 11 13.63 7.50 0.59
CA VAL A 11 12.49 8.20 -0.02
C VAL A 11 11.47 7.22 -0.59
N VAL A 12 11.91 6.18 -1.31
CA VAL A 12 11.03 5.11 -1.81
C VAL A 12 10.28 4.44 -0.65
N GLY A 13 10.95 4.12 0.45
CA GLY A 13 10.29 3.58 1.65
C GLY A 13 9.23 4.52 2.23
N LYS A 14 9.48 5.84 2.26
CA LYS A 14 8.49 6.83 2.71
C LYS A 14 7.29 6.90 1.78
N PHE A 15 7.50 6.86 0.47
CA PHE A 15 6.41 6.80 -0.51
C PHE A 15 5.56 5.53 -0.35
N ALA A 16 6.20 4.38 -0.13
CA ALA A 16 5.47 3.14 0.15
C ALA A 16 4.59 3.24 1.40
N LEU A 17 5.09 3.85 2.48
CA LEU A 17 4.31 4.12 3.69
C LEU A 17 3.15 5.09 3.42
N LEU A 18 3.38 6.14 2.63
CA LEU A 18 2.35 7.08 2.22
C LEU A 18 1.22 6.38 1.44
N LEU A 19 1.56 5.52 0.47
CA LEU A 19 0.57 4.76 -0.30
C LEU A 19 -0.21 3.80 0.58
N ALA A 20 0.45 3.12 1.52
CA ALA A 20 -0.24 2.28 2.51
C ALA A 20 -1.18 3.11 3.41
N PHE A 21 -0.79 4.32 3.77
CA PHE A 21 -1.66 5.24 4.53
C PHE A 21 -2.88 5.67 3.72
N VAL A 22 -2.71 6.00 2.44
CA VAL A 22 -3.83 6.30 1.52
C VAL A 22 -4.79 5.11 1.43
N TYR A 23 -4.26 3.89 1.36
CA TYR A 23 -5.09 2.68 1.40
C TYR A 23 -5.90 2.57 2.71
N VAL A 24 -5.30 2.87 3.87
CA VAL A 24 -6.03 2.88 5.14
C VAL A 24 -7.16 3.91 5.12
N LEU A 25 -6.95 5.10 4.57
CA LEU A 25 -8.00 6.10 4.40
C LEU A 25 -9.13 5.59 3.50
N ALA A 26 -8.80 4.92 2.39
CA ALA A 26 -9.78 4.31 1.50
C ALA A 26 -10.59 3.20 2.21
N LEU A 27 -9.93 2.40 3.05
CA LEU A 27 -10.60 1.37 3.85
C LEU A 27 -11.57 1.99 4.87
N VAL A 28 -11.15 3.05 5.57
CA VAL A 28 -12.04 3.80 6.49
C VAL A 28 -13.22 4.43 5.73
N ALA A 29 -12.99 5.01 4.56
CA ALA A 29 -14.06 5.54 3.71
C ALA A 29 -15.05 4.45 3.27
N GLY A 30 -14.54 3.26 2.91
CA GLY A 30 -15.39 2.11 2.56
C GLY A 30 -16.24 1.63 3.74
N VAL A 31 -15.64 1.49 4.93
CA VAL A 31 -16.34 1.08 6.15
C VAL A 31 -17.40 2.11 6.56
N THR A 32 -17.07 3.41 6.50
CA THR A 32 -18.05 4.46 6.83
C THR A 32 -19.22 4.53 5.83
N ALA A 33 -18.98 4.26 4.55
CA ALA A 33 -20.05 4.12 3.55
C ALA A 33 -20.98 2.95 3.88
N LEU A 34 -20.43 1.80 4.31
CA LEU A 34 -21.22 0.65 4.77
C LEU A 34 -22.16 1.03 5.92
N PHE A 35 -21.65 1.76 6.93
CA PHE A 35 -22.46 2.22 8.06
C PHE A 35 -23.53 3.25 7.68
N LYS A 36 -23.32 4.02 6.60
CA LYS A 36 -24.32 4.97 6.07
C LYS A 36 -25.42 4.29 5.25
N GLY A 37 -25.48 2.96 5.24
CA GLY A 37 -26.52 2.21 4.52
C GLY A 37 -26.28 2.16 3.01
N THR A 38 -25.10 2.55 2.53
CA THR A 38 -24.72 2.31 1.14
C THR A 38 -24.46 0.81 1.01
N SER A 39 -25.31 0.11 0.28
CA SER A 39 -25.16 -1.33 0.00
C SER A 39 -23.85 -1.56 -0.75
N MET A 40 -22.77 -1.77 -0.03
CA MET A 40 -21.58 -2.39 -0.60
C MET A 40 -21.82 -3.89 -0.59
N ALA A 41 -21.89 -4.50 -1.77
CA ALA A 41 -21.89 -5.93 -1.90
C ALA A 41 -20.71 -6.51 -1.10
N VAL A 42 -20.92 -7.59 -0.35
CA VAL A 42 -19.90 -8.28 0.47
C VAL A 42 -18.63 -8.57 -0.34
N LEU A 43 -18.79 -8.84 -1.64
CA LEU A 43 -17.70 -9.02 -2.59
C LEU A 43 -16.77 -7.80 -2.70
N GLY A 44 -17.32 -6.58 -2.68
CA GLY A 44 -16.56 -5.33 -2.71
C GLY A 44 -15.68 -5.16 -1.48
N LEU A 45 -16.15 -5.58 -0.30
CA LEU A 45 -15.38 -5.60 0.93
C LEU A 45 -14.22 -6.60 0.88
N VAL A 46 -14.46 -7.81 0.37
CA VAL A 46 -13.41 -8.84 0.21
C VAL A 46 -12.34 -8.37 -0.78
N ILE A 47 -12.75 -7.76 -1.89
CA ILE A 47 -11.82 -7.21 -2.89
C ILE A 47 -11.01 -6.05 -2.28
N LEU A 48 -11.61 -5.23 -1.43
CA LEU A 48 -10.92 -4.15 -0.73
C LEU A 48 -9.84 -4.65 0.25
N LEU A 49 -9.89 -5.92 0.70
CA LEU A 49 -8.88 -6.51 1.58
C LEU A 49 -7.63 -7.01 0.84
N LEU A 50 -7.72 -7.27 -0.48
CA LEU A 50 -6.58 -7.75 -1.27
C LEU A 50 -5.37 -6.80 -1.23
N PRO A 51 -5.54 -5.46 -1.38
CA PRO A 51 -4.44 -4.52 -1.23
C PRO A 51 -3.82 -4.54 0.18
N ALA A 52 -4.56 -4.91 1.23
CA ALA A 52 -4.04 -4.98 2.60
C ALA A 52 -2.83 -5.88 2.72
N ALA A 53 -2.88 -7.06 2.07
CA ALA A 53 -1.78 -8.03 2.11
C ALA A 53 -0.53 -7.46 1.43
N ALA A 54 -0.71 -6.85 0.24
CA ALA A 54 0.39 -6.26 -0.51
C ALA A 54 1.02 -5.06 0.24
N PHE A 55 0.20 -4.16 0.76
CA PHE A 55 0.68 -3.03 1.56
C PHE A 55 1.31 -3.49 2.89
N GLY A 56 0.81 -4.54 3.53
CA GLY A 56 1.40 -5.09 4.75
C GLY A 56 2.84 -5.57 4.52
N VAL A 57 3.10 -6.29 3.42
CA VAL A 57 4.46 -6.68 3.04
C VAL A 57 5.31 -5.45 2.71
N SER A 58 4.77 -4.50 1.94
CA SER A 58 5.48 -3.27 1.58
C SER A 58 5.89 -2.43 2.81
N VAL A 59 4.99 -2.26 3.78
CA VAL A 59 5.24 -1.53 5.03
C VAL A 59 6.31 -2.23 5.87
N ARG A 60 6.24 -3.56 6.00
CA ARG A 60 7.26 -4.35 6.70
C ARG A 60 8.64 -4.10 6.11
N ASP A 61 8.76 -4.12 4.79
CA ASP A 61 10.03 -3.90 4.09
C ASP A 61 10.47 -2.42 4.18
N ALA A 62 9.54 -1.47 4.12
CA ALA A 62 9.81 -0.04 4.32
C ALA A 62 10.37 0.25 5.73
N VAL A 63 9.78 -0.34 6.77
CA VAL A 63 10.27 -0.20 8.16
C VAL A 63 11.66 -0.81 8.29
N ARG A 64 11.90 -1.99 7.70
CA ARG A 64 13.23 -2.61 7.68
C ARG A 64 14.27 -1.77 6.96
N LEU A 65 13.88 -1.09 5.89
CA LEU A 65 14.74 -0.20 5.11
C LEU A 65 15.13 1.07 5.89
N HIS A 66 14.28 1.54 6.80
CA HIS A 66 14.60 2.65 7.71
C HIS A 66 15.46 2.21 8.92
N ARG A 67 15.29 0.96 9.37
CA ARG A 67 16.03 0.41 10.51
C ARG A 67 17.42 -0.14 10.15
N THR A 68 17.69 -0.40 8.88
CA THR A 68 18.95 -0.99 8.41
C THR A 68 19.90 0.10 7.91
N SER A 69 21.18 0.01 8.30
CA SER A 69 22.27 0.85 7.78
C SER A 69 23.19 0.09 6.80
N ASP A 70 23.00 -1.22 6.64
CA ASP A 70 23.76 -2.07 5.72
C ASP A 70 23.35 -1.83 4.25
N PRO A 71 24.27 -1.31 3.39
CA PRO A 71 23.98 -1.02 1.99
C PRO A 71 23.57 -2.24 1.16
N ALA A 72 24.10 -3.43 1.49
CA ALA A 72 23.81 -4.66 0.75
C ALA A 72 22.37 -5.13 1.00
N ARG A 73 21.93 -5.12 2.26
CA ARG A 73 20.53 -5.38 2.62
C ARG A 73 19.59 -4.32 2.05
N MET A 74 19.99 -3.04 2.08
CA MET A 74 19.19 -1.97 1.48
C MET A 74 18.96 -2.18 -0.01
N LYS A 75 19.97 -2.65 -0.78
CA LYS A 75 19.86 -2.96 -2.22
C LYS A 75 18.78 -3.99 -2.56
N VAL A 76 18.52 -4.95 -1.66
CA VAL A 76 17.51 -6.00 -1.85
C VAL A 76 16.12 -5.56 -1.37
N LEU A 77 16.07 -4.77 -0.29
CA LEU A 77 14.81 -4.34 0.32
C LEU A 77 14.09 -3.25 -0.50
N TRP A 78 14.83 -2.30 -1.11
CA TRP A 78 14.19 -1.19 -1.84
C TRP A 78 13.34 -1.60 -3.06
N PRO A 79 13.77 -2.51 -3.96
CA PRO A 79 12.97 -2.87 -5.11
C PRO A 79 11.78 -3.72 -4.70
N ARG A 80 11.95 -4.57 -3.68
CA ARG A 80 10.87 -5.40 -3.13
C ARG A 80 9.78 -4.53 -2.49
N CYS A 81 10.18 -3.54 -1.68
CA CYS A 81 9.26 -2.58 -1.09
C CYS A 81 8.49 -1.79 -2.16
N ALA A 82 9.20 -1.29 -3.18
CA ALA A 82 8.60 -0.58 -4.30
C ALA A 82 7.64 -1.45 -5.12
N LEU A 83 8.02 -2.71 -5.39
CA LEU A 83 7.20 -3.66 -6.12
C LEU A 83 5.90 -3.96 -5.37
N TRP A 84 5.96 -4.26 -4.06
CA TRP A 84 4.76 -4.50 -3.27
C TRP A 84 3.89 -3.25 -3.09
N ALA A 85 4.50 -2.05 -3.01
CA ALA A 85 3.76 -0.79 -3.00
C ALA A 85 3.02 -0.57 -4.33
N GLY A 86 3.68 -0.85 -5.46
CA GLY A 86 3.10 -0.78 -6.79
C GLY A 86 1.96 -1.79 -6.97
N VAL A 87 2.17 -3.04 -6.58
CA VAL A 87 1.14 -4.09 -6.60
C VAL A 87 -0.05 -3.71 -5.72
N GLY A 88 0.19 -3.26 -4.49
CA GLY A 88 -0.88 -2.81 -3.58
C GLY A 88 -1.67 -1.64 -4.15
N SER A 89 -0.99 -0.68 -4.77
CA SER A 89 -1.64 0.46 -5.43
C SER A 89 -2.46 0.04 -6.65
N GLY A 90 -1.93 -0.86 -7.48
CA GLY A 90 -2.66 -1.41 -8.62
C GLY A 90 -3.91 -2.18 -8.18
N LEU A 91 -3.77 -3.04 -7.16
CA LEU A 91 -4.91 -3.76 -6.56
C LEU A 91 -5.95 -2.80 -6.00
N LEU A 92 -5.53 -1.71 -5.35
CA LEU A 92 -6.46 -0.70 -4.83
C LEU A 92 -7.23 -0.01 -5.96
N ILE A 93 -6.55 0.37 -7.05
CA ILE A 93 -7.21 0.99 -8.21
C ILE A 93 -8.23 0.01 -8.81
N VAL A 94 -7.83 -1.26 -9.02
CA VAL A 94 -8.72 -2.29 -9.54
C VAL A 94 -9.91 -2.50 -8.61
N ALA A 95 -9.67 -2.55 -7.29
CA ALA A 95 -10.73 -2.71 -6.29
C ALA A 95 -11.74 -1.56 -6.36
N VAL A 96 -11.27 -0.31 -6.42
CA VAL A 96 -12.13 0.87 -6.54
C VAL A 96 -12.94 0.83 -7.83
N VAL A 97 -12.31 0.53 -8.97
CA VAL A 97 -13.00 0.44 -10.27
C VAL A 97 -14.06 -0.66 -10.26
N VAL A 98 -13.76 -1.84 -9.72
CA VAL A 98 -14.73 -2.94 -9.64
C VAL A 98 -15.89 -2.56 -8.72
N VAL A 99 -15.62 -1.99 -7.55
CA VAL A 99 -16.67 -1.57 -6.62
C VAL A 99 -17.56 -0.49 -7.24
N ASP A 100 -16.98 0.47 -7.95
CA ASP A 100 -17.73 1.53 -8.64
C ASP A 100 -18.65 0.98 -9.73
N ARG A 101 -18.17 0.00 -10.52
CA ARG A 101 -18.99 -0.67 -11.55
C ARG A 101 -20.09 -1.57 -11.00
N VAL A 102 -19.98 -2.00 -9.74
CA VAL A 102 -20.96 -2.86 -9.06
C VAL A 102 -21.99 -2.04 -8.26
N ARG A 103 -21.76 -0.74 -8.05
CA ARG A 103 -22.76 0.14 -7.47
C ARG A 103 -23.89 0.38 -8.49
N PRO A 104 -25.17 0.11 -8.13
CA PRO A 104 -26.32 0.40 -8.97
C PRO A 104 -26.57 1.91 -9.12
#